data_AF-A0A562MQM9-F1
#
_entry.id   AF-A0A562MQM9-F1
#
_cell.length_a   1.000
_cell.length_b   1.000
_cell.length_c   1.000
_cell.angle_alpha   90.00
_cell.angle_beta   90.00
_cell.angle_gamma   90.00
#
_symmetry.space_group_name_H-M   'P 1'
#
loop_
_entity.id
_entity.type
_entity.pdbx_description
1 polymer ?
#
loop_
_entity_poly.entity_id
_entity_poly.type
_entity_poly.pdbx_seq_one_letter_code
_entity_poly.pdbx_strand_id
1 'polypeptide(L)'
;MIRLAKKEEQNSLFKPVLKAAEKAFKYLHKQGGYKVEDLSAKPYQDLIRETANVFDMAIADNVVSEELRRALQSDAFHFGTIKAHAELFDASLYLLDENGHIKPLSQLKHQFDRLNIQYNEQYLDAEYQFAINSALSADQWSRIGEDNEVQYRTAGDEHVRKQHAELNRITLPKSSPFWLKWWPPNGWGCRCRAIEVLKGKYPLSNEEDAIRKGEEATTQIAKDGTNRMAIFQFNPGLSLKLMPPEHPYNKVKDADKIEVRNEKPFILDKASGERLIGRGFTIDLNEPATDFFNKNFAGFNFEELDDEIQALADDHGLTFKNKEITQLSSRHIQLVYEANGNKFTLYRDLFIKDDLKTVEHYYFKIHEDLQGTGISKRLFNSLYTQYQNAGIESISVHANINIGGYTWGKYGFSAYKSHDVETLYERASGLFKNGTLTDKDFEHFDGLYNYYKTNGGNFNMHDVANTDYGKKLLLGTDWYGKIDLRDEEQRTIFENYLKGK
;
A
#
# COMPACT_ATOMS: atom_id res chain seq x y z
N MET A 1 -23.16 -23.21 6.72
CA MET A 1 -23.38 -23.08 8.17
C MET A 1 -22.06 -22.55 8.72
N ILE A 2 -22.01 -21.28 9.12
CA ILE A 2 -20.76 -20.67 9.63
C ILE A 2 -20.39 -21.41 10.91
N ARG A 3 -19.23 -22.06 10.92
CA ARG A 3 -18.72 -22.76 12.09
C ARG A 3 -18.18 -21.68 13.02
N LEU A 4 -18.99 -21.23 13.97
CA LEU A 4 -18.49 -20.42 15.09
C LEU A 4 -17.41 -21.26 15.79
N ALA A 5 -16.17 -20.78 15.82
CA ALA A 5 -15.11 -21.40 16.60
C ALA A 5 -15.59 -21.51 18.06
N LYS A 6 -15.28 -22.62 18.74
CA LYS A 6 -15.67 -22.75 20.16
C LYS A 6 -14.96 -21.66 20.96
N LYS A 7 -15.62 -21.10 21.98
CA LYS A 7 -15.08 -20.03 22.84
C LYS A 7 -13.68 -20.35 23.40
N GLU A 8 -13.38 -21.62 23.64
CA GLU A 8 -12.04 -22.08 24.06
C GLU A 8 -10.96 -22.00 22.96
N GLU A 9 -11.30 -22.24 21.69
CA GLU A 9 -10.40 -22.05 20.54
C GLU A 9 -10.13 -20.56 20.30
N GLN A 10 -11.16 -19.70 20.40
CA GLN A 10 -10.99 -18.24 20.30
C GLN A 10 -10.11 -17.67 21.42
N ASN A 11 -10.30 -18.14 22.65
CA ASN A 11 -9.42 -17.75 23.77
C ASN A 11 -7.96 -18.17 23.57
N SER A 12 -7.71 -19.26 22.83
CA SER A 12 -6.34 -19.66 22.47
C SER A 12 -5.72 -18.75 21.40
N LEU A 13 -6.55 -18.23 20.48
CA LEU A 13 -6.15 -17.38 19.36
C LEU A 13 -5.71 -15.98 19.80
N PHE A 14 -6.36 -15.38 20.80
CA PHE A 14 -6.05 -14.01 21.25
C PHE A 14 -4.92 -13.93 22.29
N LYS A 15 -4.54 -15.07 22.87
CA LYS A 15 -3.49 -15.15 23.90
C LYS A 15 -2.13 -14.58 23.46
N PRO A 16 -1.65 -14.76 22.21
CA PRO A 16 -0.43 -14.11 21.72
C PRO A 16 -0.55 -12.58 21.71
N VAL A 17 -1.70 -12.05 21.26
CA VAL A 17 -1.97 -10.60 21.20
C VAL A 17 -1.95 -9.99 22.61
N LEU A 18 -2.66 -10.60 23.57
CA LEU A 18 -2.68 -10.17 24.96
C LEU A 18 -1.25 -10.09 25.55
N LYS A 19 -0.41 -11.09 25.27
CA LYS A 19 1.00 -11.09 25.73
C LYS A 19 1.86 -10.05 25.03
N ALA A 20 1.62 -9.79 23.75
CA ALA A 20 2.34 -8.77 23.00
C ALA A 20 1.99 -7.37 23.52
N ALA A 21 0.71 -7.10 23.78
CA ALA A 21 0.23 -5.86 24.38
C ALA A 21 0.82 -5.63 25.79
N GLU A 22 0.90 -6.66 26.64
CA GLU A 22 1.58 -6.54 27.94
C GLU A 22 3.05 -6.10 27.81
N LYS A 23 3.76 -6.61 26.80
CA LYS A 23 5.15 -6.21 26.52
C LYS A 23 5.22 -4.78 25.97
N ALA A 24 4.30 -4.43 25.07
CA ALA A 24 4.17 -3.10 24.51
C ALA A 24 3.92 -2.07 25.62
N PHE A 25 2.99 -2.33 26.55
CA PHE A 25 2.71 -1.44 27.68
C PHE A 25 3.87 -1.29 28.66
N LYS A 26 4.62 -2.37 28.93
CA LYS A 26 5.87 -2.28 29.71
C LYS A 26 6.92 -1.43 29.01
N TYR A 27 7.03 -1.55 27.68
CA TYR A 27 7.94 -0.73 26.89
C TYR A 27 7.51 0.75 26.87
N LEU A 28 6.22 1.01 26.65
CA LEU A 28 5.62 2.34 26.72
C LEU A 28 5.91 3.03 28.07
N HIS A 29 5.70 2.31 29.18
CA HIS A 29 6.03 2.82 30.51
C HIS A 29 7.51 3.20 30.65
N LYS A 30 8.41 2.39 30.09
CA LYS A 30 9.86 2.67 30.08
C LYS A 30 10.22 3.91 29.25
N GLN A 31 9.52 4.16 28.14
CA GLN A 31 9.76 5.34 27.30
C GLN A 31 9.17 6.62 27.89
N GLY A 32 8.13 6.51 28.73
CA GLY A 32 7.51 7.65 29.39
C GLY A 32 6.59 8.49 28.50
N GLY A 33 6.39 8.08 27.25
CA GLY A 33 5.53 8.74 26.28
C GLY A 33 5.36 7.89 25.01
N TYR A 34 4.50 8.36 24.12
CA TYR A 34 4.21 7.70 22.84
C TYR A 34 4.02 8.73 21.74
N LYS A 35 4.59 8.44 20.57
CA LYS A 35 4.32 9.08 19.29
C LYS A 35 4.16 8.03 18.19
N VAL A 36 3.55 8.41 17.08
CA VAL A 36 3.29 7.49 15.95
C VAL A 36 4.58 6.91 15.39
N GLU A 37 5.66 7.68 15.36
CA GLU A 37 6.96 7.25 14.84
C GLU A 37 7.56 6.09 15.67
N ASP A 38 7.14 5.96 16.93
CA ASP A 38 7.58 4.89 17.82
C ASP A 38 7.03 3.53 17.40
N LEU A 39 6.00 3.45 16.54
CA LEU A 39 5.40 2.18 16.07
C LEU A 39 6.42 1.24 15.42
N SER A 40 7.54 1.76 14.93
CA SER A 40 8.69 0.99 14.42
C SER A 40 9.44 0.18 15.50
N ALA A 41 9.22 0.48 16.79
CA ALA A 41 9.85 -0.23 17.89
C ALA A 41 9.37 -1.68 17.98
N LYS A 42 10.31 -2.59 18.19
CA LYS A 42 10.05 -4.04 18.22
C LYS A 42 8.84 -4.47 19.06
N PRO A 43 8.63 -3.98 20.31
CA PRO A 43 7.47 -4.41 21.10
C PRO A 43 6.12 -4.00 20.49
N TYR A 44 6.06 -2.88 19.77
CA TYR A 44 4.86 -2.42 19.10
C TYR A 44 4.64 -3.18 17.79
N GLN A 45 5.71 -3.40 17.02
CA GLN A 45 5.70 -4.27 15.84
C GLN A 45 5.25 -5.70 16.18
N ASP A 46 5.70 -6.24 17.32
CA ASP A 46 5.25 -7.54 17.83
C ASP A 46 3.73 -7.52 18.11
N LEU A 47 3.18 -6.48 18.73
CA LEU A 47 1.73 -6.33 18.95
C LEU A 47 0.94 -6.24 17.64
N ILE A 48 1.42 -5.44 16.69
CA ILE A 48 0.80 -5.28 15.38
C ILE A 48 0.76 -6.63 14.65
N ARG A 49 1.90 -7.33 14.60
CA ARG A 49 2.00 -8.62 13.91
C ARG A 49 1.11 -9.69 14.55
N GLU A 50 1.07 -9.80 15.87
CA GLU A 50 0.16 -10.76 16.52
C GLU A 50 -1.30 -10.42 16.25
N THR A 51 -1.65 -9.13 16.20
CA THR A 51 -3.00 -8.67 15.81
C THR A 51 -3.32 -9.05 14.37
N ALA A 52 -2.42 -8.78 13.43
CA ALA A 52 -2.57 -9.13 12.02
C ALA A 52 -2.70 -10.65 11.82
N ASN A 53 -1.93 -11.45 12.56
CA ASN A 53 -1.99 -12.92 12.51
C ASN A 53 -3.38 -13.47 12.84
N VAL A 54 -4.12 -12.82 13.75
CA VAL A 54 -5.51 -13.21 14.07
C VAL A 54 -6.41 -13.05 12.84
N PHE A 55 -6.24 -11.97 12.10
CA PHE A 55 -7.00 -11.70 10.87
C PHE A 55 -6.52 -12.54 9.68
N ASP A 56 -5.22 -12.86 9.60
CA ASP A 56 -4.69 -13.76 8.58
C ASP A 56 -5.41 -15.12 8.58
N MET A 57 -5.74 -15.65 9.75
CA MET A 57 -6.52 -16.89 9.85
C MET A 57 -7.95 -16.72 9.32
N ALA A 58 -8.58 -15.57 9.58
CA ALA A 58 -9.89 -15.26 9.00
C ALA A 58 -9.85 -15.18 7.47
N ILE A 59 -8.73 -14.78 6.87
CA ILE A 59 -8.59 -14.68 5.42
C ILE A 59 -8.23 -16.03 4.79
N ALA A 60 -7.22 -16.72 5.34
CA ALA A 60 -6.67 -17.94 4.78
C ALA A 60 -7.70 -19.07 4.64
N ASP A 61 -8.64 -19.16 5.57
CA ASP A 61 -9.67 -20.21 5.56
C ASP A 61 -10.84 -19.89 4.62
N ASN A 62 -10.96 -18.66 4.12
CA ASN A 62 -12.19 -18.14 3.51
C ASN A 62 -12.02 -17.54 2.10
N VAL A 63 -10.79 -17.26 1.66
CA VAL A 63 -10.50 -16.64 0.36
C VAL A 63 -9.72 -17.59 -0.53
N VAL A 64 -10.16 -17.77 -1.79
CA VAL A 64 -9.52 -18.72 -2.72
C VAL A 64 -8.54 -18.05 -3.69
N SER A 65 -8.81 -16.82 -4.13
CA SER A 65 -7.86 -16.09 -4.99
C SER A 65 -6.67 -15.63 -4.16
N GLU A 66 -5.46 -15.94 -4.63
CA GLU A 66 -4.21 -15.56 -3.99
C GLU A 66 -4.00 -14.03 -4.01
N GLU A 67 -4.40 -13.37 -5.09
CA GLU A 67 -4.32 -11.92 -5.24
C GLU A 67 -5.22 -11.22 -4.20
N LEU A 68 -6.47 -11.67 -4.09
CA LEU A 68 -7.41 -11.14 -3.10
C LEU A 68 -6.95 -11.47 -1.67
N ARG A 69 -6.44 -12.69 -1.45
CA ARG A 69 -5.89 -13.11 -0.15
C ARG A 69 -4.78 -12.15 0.28
N ARG A 70 -3.83 -11.83 -0.60
CA ARG A 70 -2.75 -10.89 -0.31
C ARG A 70 -3.24 -9.47 -0.06
N ALA A 71 -4.17 -8.97 -0.87
CA ALA A 71 -4.73 -7.64 -0.68
C ALA A 71 -5.40 -7.49 0.69
N LEU A 72 -6.18 -8.49 1.13
CA LEU A 72 -6.80 -8.48 2.44
C LEU A 72 -5.80 -8.71 3.59
N GLN A 73 -4.71 -9.46 3.38
CA GLN A 73 -3.65 -9.63 4.39
C GLN A 73 -2.86 -8.33 4.59
N SER A 74 -2.58 -7.62 3.50
CA SER A 74 -2.01 -6.27 3.54
C SER A 74 -2.92 -5.32 4.33
N ASP A 75 -4.23 -5.33 4.06
CA ASP A 75 -5.18 -4.49 4.78
C ASP A 75 -5.34 -4.91 6.26
N ALA A 76 -5.32 -6.21 6.56
CA ALA A 76 -5.34 -6.74 7.92
C ALA A 76 -4.15 -6.23 8.74
N PHE A 77 -2.98 -6.19 8.12
CA PHE A 77 -1.78 -5.64 8.71
C PHE A 77 -1.95 -4.15 9.00
N HIS A 78 -2.38 -3.37 8.01
CA HIS A 78 -2.64 -1.94 8.17
C HIS A 78 -3.66 -1.66 9.29
N PHE A 79 -4.76 -2.40 9.34
CA PHE A 79 -5.74 -2.29 10.42
C PHE A 79 -5.11 -2.63 11.78
N GLY A 80 -4.27 -3.66 11.85
CA GLY A 80 -3.49 -3.98 13.04
C GLY A 80 -2.61 -2.81 13.51
N THR A 81 -1.97 -2.09 12.58
CA THR A 81 -1.15 -0.91 12.88
C THR A 81 -1.98 0.22 13.49
N ILE A 82 -3.11 0.55 12.88
CA ILE A 82 -3.99 1.62 13.38
C ILE A 82 -4.62 1.21 14.72
N LYS A 83 -4.98 -0.06 14.90
CA LYS A 83 -5.46 -0.57 16.18
C LYS A 83 -4.40 -0.46 17.28
N ALA A 84 -3.16 -0.88 17.00
CA ALA A 84 -2.06 -0.77 17.97
C ALA A 84 -1.76 0.69 18.30
N HIS A 85 -1.83 1.59 17.32
CA HIS A 85 -1.72 3.02 17.56
C HIS A 85 -2.80 3.53 18.52
N ALA A 86 -4.07 3.21 18.26
CA ALA A 86 -5.18 3.58 19.13
C ALA A 86 -4.99 3.05 20.57
N GLU A 87 -4.61 1.79 20.70
CA GLU A 87 -4.36 1.15 21.99
C GLU A 87 -3.20 1.80 22.76
N LEU A 88 -2.07 2.07 22.08
CA LEU A 88 -0.89 2.70 22.68
C LEU A 88 -1.13 4.17 23.02
N PHE A 89 -1.88 4.89 22.18
CA PHE A 89 -2.30 6.25 22.44
C PHE A 89 -3.14 6.30 23.72
N ASP A 90 -4.20 5.48 23.82
CA ASP A 90 -5.04 5.42 25.01
C ASP A 90 -4.24 5.04 26.26
N ALA A 91 -3.32 4.07 26.15
CA ALA A 91 -2.44 3.69 27.25
C ALA A 91 -1.52 4.85 27.68
N SER A 92 -1.03 5.65 26.72
CA SER A 92 -0.14 6.77 26.99
C SER A 92 -0.80 7.88 27.82
N LEU A 93 -2.13 8.05 27.69
CA LEU A 93 -2.90 9.03 28.46
C LEU A 93 -2.90 8.75 29.96
N TYR A 94 -2.58 7.53 30.39
CA TYR A 94 -2.52 7.17 31.81
C TYR A 94 -1.15 7.41 32.44
N LEU A 95 -0.08 7.56 31.64
CA LEU A 95 1.31 7.50 32.10
C LEU A 95 1.66 8.58 33.13
N LEU A 96 1.17 9.80 32.95
CA LEU A 96 1.58 10.94 33.74
C LEU A 96 0.61 11.20 34.91
N ASP A 97 1.14 11.65 36.04
CA ASP A 97 0.38 12.22 37.15
C ASP A 97 0.03 13.70 36.89
N GLU A 98 -0.68 14.32 37.83
CA GLU A 98 -1.10 15.72 37.75
C GLU A 98 0.07 16.71 37.67
N ASN A 99 1.28 16.29 38.09
CA ASN A 99 2.50 17.09 38.06
C ASN A 99 3.38 16.80 36.83
N GLY A 100 2.94 15.91 35.93
CA GLY A 100 3.70 15.52 34.74
C GLY A 100 4.77 14.46 34.98
N HIS A 101 4.77 13.79 36.15
CA HIS A 101 5.70 12.68 36.42
C HIS A 101 5.13 11.33 35.99
N ILE A 102 6.01 10.43 35.55
CA ILE A 102 5.62 9.07 35.17
C ILE A 102 5.16 8.29 36.42
N LYS A 103 3.93 7.79 36.40
CA LYS A 103 3.38 6.93 37.46
C LYS A 103 4.14 5.60 37.54
N PRO A 104 4.40 5.05 38.73
CA PRO A 104 4.97 3.71 38.87
C PRO A 104 4.10 2.64 38.19
N LEU A 105 4.72 1.60 37.62
CA LEU A 105 4.00 0.52 36.92
C LEU A 105 2.94 -0.17 37.81
N SER A 106 3.19 -0.26 39.12
CA SER A 106 2.22 -0.81 40.09
C SER A 106 0.90 -0.02 40.14
N GLN A 107 0.93 1.29 39.89
CA GLN A 107 -0.25 2.14 39.85
C GLN A 107 -0.98 2.12 38.51
N LEU A 108 -0.30 1.70 37.44
CA LEU A 108 -0.85 1.60 36.08
C LEU A 108 -1.38 0.21 35.74
N LYS A 109 -0.97 -0.81 36.50
CA LYS A 109 -1.26 -2.22 36.20
C LYS A 109 -2.75 -2.48 35.93
N HIS A 110 -3.63 -1.96 36.78
CA HIS A 110 -5.06 -2.18 36.62
C HIS A 110 -5.63 -1.54 35.34
N GLN A 111 -5.19 -0.33 34.99
CA GLN A 111 -5.62 0.39 33.80
C GLN A 111 -5.10 -0.31 32.54
N PHE A 112 -3.83 -0.72 32.54
CA PHE A 112 -3.22 -1.46 31.43
C PHE A 112 -3.85 -2.83 31.22
N ASP A 113 -4.10 -3.59 32.29
CA ASP A 113 -4.77 -4.89 32.20
C ASP A 113 -6.19 -4.72 31.63
N ARG A 114 -6.93 -3.69 32.07
CA ARG A 114 -8.27 -3.38 31.56
C ARG A 114 -8.24 -2.98 30.08
N LEU A 115 -7.32 -2.10 29.67
CA LEU A 115 -7.17 -1.71 28.26
C LEU A 115 -6.83 -2.90 27.38
N ASN A 116 -5.91 -3.76 27.83
CA ASN A 116 -5.52 -4.96 27.09
C ASN A 116 -6.72 -5.88 26.83
N ILE A 117 -7.52 -6.16 27.87
CA ILE A 117 -8.74 -6.98 27.72
C ILE A 117 -9.75 -6.30 26.80
N GLN A 118 -9.91 -4.99 26.91
CA GLN A 118 -10.85 -4.24 26.09
C GLN A 118 -10.48 -4.31 24.59
N TYR A 119 -9.24 -4.01 24.23
CA TYR A 119 -8.77 -4.03 22.84
C TYR A 119 -8.58 -5.45 22.30
N ASN A 120 -7.92 -6.33 23.05
CA ASN A 120 -7.38 -7.58 22.54
C ASN A 120 -8.19 -8.83 22.91
N GLU A 121 -9.32 -8.66 23.61
CA GLU A 121 -10.30 -9.73 23.81
C GLU A 121 -11.69 -9.27 23.37
N GLN A 122 -12.21 -8.18 23.94
CA GLN A 122 -13.60 -7.76 23.70
C GLN A 122 -13.81 -7.16 22.30
N TYR A 123 -13.00 -6.19 21.90
CA TYR A 123 -13.07 -5.60 20.57
C TYR A 123 -12.56 -6.58 19.52
N LEU A 124 -11.44 -7.26 19.79
CA LEU A 124 -10.85 -8.22 18.87
C LEU A 124 -11.80 -9.38 18.51
N ASP A 125 -12.66 -9.83 19.43
CA ASP A 125 -13.67 -10.84 19.11
C ASP A 125 -14.67 -10.35 18.04
N ALA A 126 -15.26 -9.17 18.23
CA ALA A 126 -16.21 -8.59 17.29
C ALA A 126 -15.55 -8.29 15.93
N GLU A 127 -14.32 -7.78 15.95
CA GLU A 127 -13.49 -7.52 14.78
C GLU A 127 -13.17 -8.81 14.03
N TYR A 128 -12.72 -9.85 14.72
CA TYR A 128 -12.40 -11.13 14.10
C TYR A 128 -13.62 -11.75 13.40
N GLN A 129 -14.80 -11.72 14.04
CA GLN A 129 -16.04 -12.16 13.40
C GLN A 129 -16.42 -11.31 12.19
N PHE A 130 -16.16 -10.01 12.24
CA PHE A 130 -16.40 -9.12 11.10
C PHE A 130 -15.44 -9.44 9.95
N ALA A 131 -14.15 -9.60 10.24
CA ALA A 131 -13.11 -9.96 9.28
C ALA A 131 -13.43 -11.26 8.52
N ILE A 132 -13.88 -12.31 9.22
CA ILE A 132 -14.32 -13.57 8.57
C ILE A 132 -15.42 -13.29 7.54
N ASN A 133 -16.46 -12.54 7.93
CA ASN A 133 -17.58 -12.24 7.05
C ASN A 133 -17.17 -11.33 5.90
N SER A 134 -16.32 -10.33 6.13
CA SER A 134 -15.77 -9.46 5.09
C SER A 134 -14.93 -10.25 4.08
N ALA A 135 -14.07 -11.15 4.53
CA ALA A 135 -13.25 -12.00 3.67
C ALA A 135 -14.11 -12.89 2.78
N LEU A 136 -15.12 -13.56 3.36
CA LEU A 136 -16.11 -14.35 2.61
C LEU A 136 -16.90 -13.49 1.60
N SER A 137 -17.31 -12.29 1.99
CA SER A 137 -18.03 -11.36 1.13
C SER A 137 -17.17 -10.83 -0.02
N ALA A 138 -15.88 -10.60 0.23
CA ALA A 138 -14.93 -10.16 -0.78
C ALA A 138 -14.65 -11.27 -1.80
N ASP A 139 -14.46 -12.50 -1.33
CA ASP A 139 -14.29 -13.68 -2.19
C ASP A 139 -15.55 -13.98 -3.00
N GLN A 140 -16.74 -13.74 -2.44
CA GLN A 140 -17.99 -13.81 -3.21
C GLN A 140 -17.99 -12.76 -4.32
N TRP A 141 -17.77 -11.49 -3.99
CA TRP A 141 -17.77 -10.39 -4.96
C TRP A 141 -16.84 -10.63 -6.15
N SER A 142 -15.62 -11.13 -5.90
CA SER A 142 -14.61 -11.33 -6.94
C SER A 142 -14.98 -12.43 -7.95
N ARG A 143 -15.87 -13.35 -7.60
CA ARG A 143 -16.30 -14.46 -8.47
C ARG A 143 -17.52 -14.15 -9.31
N ILE A 144 -18.28 -13.11 -9.00
CA ILE A 144 -19.54 -12.81 -9.68
C ILE A 144 -19.23 -12.23 -11.06
N GLY A 145 -19.82 -12.82 -12.11
CA GLY A 145 -19.73 -12.29 -13.46
C GLY A 145 -20.36 -10.90 -13.61
N GLU A 146 -19.80 -10.04 -14.45
CA GLU A 146 -20.24 -8.63 -14.60
C GLU A 146 -21.72 -8.50 -15.04
N ASP A 147 -22.20 -9.40 -15.91
CA ASP A 147 -23.58 -9.39 -16.42
C ASP A 147 -24.59 -10.10 -15.51
N ASN A 148 -24.15 -10.60 -14.36
CA ASN A 148 -24.98 -11.37 -13.45
C ASN A 148 -25.79 -10.48 -12.50
N GLU A 149 -26.90 -11.05 -12.02
CA GLU A 149 -27.72 -10.46 -10.98
C GLU A 149 -27.24 -10.95 -9.62
N VAL A 150 -27.34 -10.09 -8.62
CA VAL A 150 -27.01 -10.40 -7.23
C VAL A 150 -28.29 -10.29 -6.41
N GLN A 151 -28.47 -11.23 -5.48
CA GLN A 151 -29.55 -11.16 -4.50
C GLN A 151 -29.02 -11.12 -3.07
N TYR A 152 -29.51 -10.14 -2.32
CA TYR A 152 -29.27 -10.02 -0.88
C TYR A 152 -30.06 -11.10 -0.13
N ARG A 153 -29.40 -11.81 0.78
CA ARG A 153 -29.98 -12.90 1.58
C ARG A 153 -29.65 -12.72 3.05
N THR A 154 -30.64 -12.89 3.90
CA THR A 154 -30.44 -12.98 5.35
C THR A 154 -30.46 -14.45 5.80
N ALA A 155 -29.94 -14.73 7.00
CA ALA A 155 -30.07 -16.04 7.62
C ALA A 155 -31.54 -16.42 7.92
N GLY A 156 -32.44 -15.43 8.00
CA GLY A 156 -33.87 -15.63 8.27
C GLY A 156 -34.20 -16.04 9.71
N ASP A 157 -33.22 -16.01 10.62
CA ASP A 157 -33.41 -16.29 12.04
C ASP A 157 -33.74 -15.03 12.86
N GLU A 158 -34.13 -15.22 14.12
CA GLU A 158 -34.49 -14.15 15.06
C GLU A 158 -33.32 -13.21 15.43
N HIS A 159 -32.08 -13.57 15.08
CA HIS A 159 -30.89 -12.77 15.33
C HIS A 159 -30.59 -11.79 14.18
N VAL A 160 -31.32 -11.87 13.06
CA VAL A 160 -31.27 -10.88 11.99
C VAL A 160 -31.96 -9.60 12.47
N ARG A 161 -31.23 -8.46 12.39
CA ARG A 161 -31.81 -7.15 12.72
C ARG A 161 -33.01 -6.85 11.84
N LYS A 162 -34.05 -6.25 12.40
CA LYS A 162 -35.29 -5.92 11.66
C LYS A 162 -35.01 -5.14 10.37
N GLN A 163 -34.15 -4.13 10.42
CA GLN A 163 -33.80 -3.33 9.24
C GLN A 163 -33.04 -4.14 8.18
N HIS A 164 -32.26 -5.15 8.59
CA HIS A 164 -31.56 -6.05 7.65
C HIS A 164 -32.52 -7.06 7.02
N ALA A 165 -33.59 -7.47 7.73
CA ALA A 165 -34.62 -8.35 7.19
C ALA A 165 -35.34 -7.73 5.98
N GLU A 166 -35.51 -6.41 5.95
CA GLU A 166 -36.10 -5.66 4.83
C GLU A 166 -35.24 -5.69 3.55
N LEU A 167 -33.93 -5.95 3.69
CA LEU A 167 -33.03 -6.12 2.54
C LEU A 167 -33.16 -7.50 1.88
N ASN A 168 -33.78 -8.46 2.56
CA ASN A 168 -33.87 -9.82 2.06
C ASN A 168 -34.59 -9.86 0.70
N ARG A 169 -34.00 -10.56 -0.26
CA ARG A 169 -34.49 -10.71 -1.65
C ARG A 169 -34.37 -9.46 -2.53
N ILE A 170 -33.72 -8.38 -2.08
CA ILE A 170 -33.29 -7.32 -2.99
C ILE A 170 -32.44 -7.95 -4.08
N THR A 171 -32.91 -7.88 -5.32
CA THR A 171 -32.25 -8.43 -6.51
C THR A 171 -31.95 -7.31 -7.47
N LEU A 172 -30.66 -7.08 -7.76
CA LEU A 172 -30.19 -6.01 -8.62
C LEU A 172 -29.04 -6.52 -9.49
N PRO A 173 -28.81 -5.95 -10.68
CA PRO A 173 -27.59 -6.21 -11.45
C PRO A 173 -26.34 -5.94 -10.59
N LYS A 174 -25.23 -6.67 -10.82
CA LYS A 174 -23.95 -6.43 -10.11
C LYS A 174 -23.48 -4.98 -10.24
N SER A 175 -23.76 -4.33 -11.38
CA SER A 175 -23.41 -2.94 -11.67
C SER A 175 -24.21 -1.89 -10.88
N SER A 176 -25.22 -2.30 -10.10
CA SER A 176 -26.05 -1.36 -9.34
C SER A 176 -25.23 -0.60 -8.29
N PRO A 177 -25.41 0.73 -8.16
CA PRO A 177 -24.77 1.52 -7.10
C PRO A 177 -25.13 1.06 -5.68
N PHE A 178 -26.22 0.31 -5.51
CA PHE A 178 -26.60 -0.27 -4.22
C PHE A 178 -25.44 -1.12 -3.64
N TRP A 179 -24.77 -1.91 -4.48
CA TRP A 179 -23.71 -2.82 -4.05
C TRP A 179 -22.40 -2.11 -3.69
N LEU A 180 -22.26 -0.82 -3.98
CA LEU A 180 -21.09 -0.03 -3.59
C LEU A 180 -21.08 0.23 -2.07
N LYS A 181 -22.25 0.34 -1.45
CA LYS A 181 -22.42 0.73 -0.05
C LYS A 181 -23.09 -0.33 0.81
N TRP A 182 -24.06 -1.07 0.28
CA TRP A 182 -24.87 -2.02 1.07
C TRP A 182 -24.58 -3.48 0.70
N TRP A 183 -23.32 -3.77 0.39
CA TRP A 183 -22.81 -5.14 0.36
C TRP A 183 -22.58 -5.64 1.80
N PRO A 184 -23.02 -6.84 2.19
CA PRO A 184 -22.76 -7.38 3.53
C PRO A 184 -21.26 -7.57 3.79
N PRO A 185 -20.78 -7.45 5.06
CA PRO A 185 -21.56 -7.28 6.29
C PRO A 185 -21.96 -5.82 6.60
N ASN A 186 -23.24 -5.56 6.86
CA ASN A 186 -23.77 -4.21 7.17
C ASN A 186 -23.87 -3.91 8.68
N GLY A 187 -22.95 -4.47 9.47
CA GLY A 187 -22.90 -4.28 10.92
C GLY A 187 -22.11 -5.38 11.65
N TRP A 188 -21.74 -5.11 12.90
CA TRP A 188 -21.14 -6.12 13.79
C TRP A 188 -22.06 -7.35 13.93
N GLY A 189 -21.52 -8.56 13.81
CA GLY A 189 -22.30 -9.80 13.88
C GLY A 189 -23.39 -9.92 12.80
N CYS A 190 -23.23 -9.27 11.65
CA CYS A 190 -24.16 -9.38 10.53
C CYS A 190 -24.28 -10.85 10.06
N ARG A 191 -25.51 -11.30 9.78
CA ARG A 191 -25.83 -12.66 9.31
C ARG A 191 -26.38 -12.65 7.88
N CYS A 192 -26.00 -11.63 7.12
CA CYS A 192 -26.44 -11.41 5.75
C CYS A 192 -25.32 -11.77 4.77
N ARG A 193 -25.70 -12.08 3.54
CA ARG A 193 -24.79 -12.38 2.42
C ARG A 193 -25.42 -11.89 1.11
N ALA A 194 -24.58 -11.64 0.13
CA ALA A 194 -25.02 -11.39 -1.23
C ALA A 194 -24.57 -12.56 -2.09
N ILE A 195 -25.48 -13.11 -2.90
CA ILE A 195 -25.19 -14.28 -3.73
C ILE A 195 -25.49 -13.96 -5.19
N GLU A 196 -24.68 -14.52 -6.09
CA GLU A 196 -25.04 -14.57 -7.50
C GLU A 196 -26.34 -15.34 -7.69
N VAL A 197 -27.20 -14.84 -8.57
CA VAL A 197 -28.39 -15.52 -9.04
C VAL A 197 -28.43 -15.51 -10.57
N LEU A 198 -29.04 -16.55 -11.15
CA LEU A 198 -29.25 -16.61 -12.59
C LEU A 198 -30.09 -15.42 -13.04
N LYS A 199 -29.63 -14.74 -14.09
CA LYS A 199 -30.31 -13.59 -14.68
C LYS A 199 -31.77 -13.91 -15.01
N GLY A 200 -32.69 -13.06 -14.53
CA GLY A 200 -34.13 -13.22 -14.76
C GLY A 200 -34.81 -14.32 -13.92
N LYS A 201 -34.08 -15.06 -13.06
CA LYS A 201 -34.67 -16.05 -12.15
C LYS A 201 -35.53 -15.40 -11.06
N TYR A 202 -35.21 -14.17 -10.67
CA TYR A 202 -35.94 -13.40 -9.67
C TYR A 202 -36.29 -12.02 -10.24
N PRO A 203 -37.43 -11.43 -9.84
CA PRO A 203 -37.77 -10.08 -10.28
C PRO A 203 -36.75 -9.07 -9.74
N LEU A 204 -36.31 -8.16 -10.60
CA LEU A 204 -35.49 -7.03 -10.18
C LEU A 204 -36.25 -6.16 -9.19
N SER A 205 -35.54 -5.74 -8.15
CA SER A 205 -36.05 -4.77 -7.18
C SER A 205 -35.97 -3.35 -7.73
N ASN A 206 -36.83 -2.47 -7.24
CA ASN A 206 -36.68 -1.04 -7.52
C ASN A 206 -35.42 -0.51 -6.81
N GLU A 207 -34.53 0.15 -7.55
CA GLU A 207 -33.23 0.58 -7.05
C GLU A 207 -33.34 1.68 -5.97
N GLU A 208 -34.24 2.66 -6.14
CA GLU A 208 -34.45 3.73 -5.17
C GLU A 208 -34.98 3.18 -3.83
N ASP A 209 -35.92 2.24 -3.86
CA ASP A 209 -36.42 1.57 -2.66
C ASP A 209 -35.33 0.71 -1.99
N ALA A 210 -34.50 0.04 -2.78
CA ALA A 210 -33.36 -0.72 -2.26
C ALA A 210 -32.36 0.20 -1.55
N ILE A 211 -32.00 1.32 -2.18
CA ILE A 211 -31.12 2.36 -1.61
C ILE A 211 -31.67 2.87 -0.27
N ARG A 212 -32.95 3.28 -0.24
CA ARG A 212 -33.61 3.75 0.99
C ARG A 212 -33.55 2.71 2.11
N LYS A 213 -33.84 1.45 1.80
CA LYS A 213 -33.75 0.35 2.79
C LYS A 213 -32.30 0.12 3.24
N GLY A 214 -31.34 0.26 2.35
CA GLY A 214 -29.91 0.18 2.67
C GLY A 214 -29.49 1.27 3.66
N GLU A 215 -29.92 2.51 3.42
CA GLU A 215 -29.70 3.64 4.33
C GLU A 215 -30.29 3.36 5.71
N GLU A 216 -31.54 2.90 5.77
CA GLU A 216 -32.21 2.51 7.02
C GLU A 216 -31.48 1.37 7.75
N ALA A 217 -30.99 0.37 7.01
CA ALA A 217 -30.23 -0.76 7.53
C ALA A 217 -28.86 -0.39 8.11
N THR A 218 -28.32 0.77 7.73
CA THR A 218 -27.01 1.29 8.15
C THR A 218 -27.13 2.64 8.87
N THR A 219 -28.27 2.87 9.53
CA THR A 219 -28.51 4.09 10.31
C THR A 219 -28.77 3.79 11.78
N GLN A 220 -27.94 4.37 12.64
CA GLN A 220 -28.17 4.47 14.08
C GLN A 220 -27.61 5.80 14.58
N ILE A 221 -28.48 6.78 14.80
CA ILE A 221 -28.10 8.12 15.23
C ILE A 221 -27.81 8.10 16.74
N ALA A 222 -26.58 8.49 17.10
CA ALA A 222 -26.17 8.67 18.48
C ALA A 222 -26.69 10.00 19.05
N LYS A 223 -26.54 10.19 20.37
CA LYS A 223 -26.97 11.42 21.06
C LYS A 223 -26.28 12.68 20.52
N ASP A 224 -25.08 12.54 19.97
CA ASP A 224 -24.29 13.61 19.36
C ASP A 224 -24.65 13.89 17.88
N GLY A 225 -25.66 13.20 17.33
CA GLY A 225 -26.08 13.33 15.94
C GLY A 225 -25.31 12.46 14.95
N THR A 226 -24.28 11.75 15.38
CA THR A 226 -23.46 10.90 14.49
C THR A 226 -24.17 9.60 14.15
N ASN A 227 -24.17 9.20 12.87
CA ASN A 227 -24.60 7.87 12.47
C ASN A 227 -23.50 6.83 12.74
N ARG A 228 -23.66 6.00 13.78
CA ARG A 228 -22.69 4.98 14.17
C ARG A 228 -22.58 3.82 13.18
N MET A 229 -23.61 3.59 12.39
CA MET A 229 -23.67 2.46 11.46
C MET A 229 -23.17 2.83 10.06
N ALA A 230 -22.89 4.12 9.81
CA ALA A 230 -22.36 4.60 8.53
C ALA A 230 -21.01 3.95 8.16
N ILE A 231 -20.22 3.52 9.14
CA ILE A 231 -18.93 2.86 8.90
C ILE A 231 -19.08 1.57 8.08
N PHE A 232 -20.24 0.91 8.13
CA PHE A 232 -20.51 -0.33 7.40
C PHE A 232 -21.01 -0.11 5.97
N GLN A 233 -20.97 1.13 5.48
CA GLN A 233 -21.39 1.50 4.13
C GLN A 233 -20.22 1.36 3.14
N PHE A 234 -19.77 0.14 2.90
CA PHE A 234 -18.72 -0.17 1.94
C PHE A 234 -18.86 -1.59 1.40
N ASN A 235 -18.09 -1.92 0.37
CA ASN A 235 -18.02 -3.25 -0.20
C ASN A 235 -16.61 -3.83 -0.03
N PRO A 236 -16.41 -4.83 0.87
CA PRO A 236 -15.11 -5.44 1.12
C PRO A 236 -14.37 -5.93 -0.13
N GLY A 237 -15.10 -6.50 -1.10
CA GLY A 237 -14.50 -7.03 -2.34
C GLY A 237 -14.15 -5.96 -3.35
N LEU A 238 -14.89 -4.85 -3.36
CA LEU A 238 -14.59 -3.73 -4.24
C LEU A 238 -13.47 -2.85 -3.69
N SER A 239 -13.50 -2.55 -2.39
CA SER A 239 -12.51 -1.69 -1.74
C SER A 239 -11.25 -2.44 -1.33
N LEU A 240 -11.26 -3.77 -1.37
CA LEU A 240 -10.21 -4.65 -0.85
C LEU A 240 -9.89 -4.33 0.62
N LYS A 241 -10.94 -4.10 1.42
CA LYS A 241 -10.85 -3.75 2.84
C LYS A 241 -11.49 -4.83 3.70
N LEU A 242 -10.77 -5.30 4.71
CA LEU A 242 -11.26 -6.29 5.68
C LEU A 242 -12.16 -5.65 6.74
N MET A 243 -11.81 -4.42 7.13
CA MET A 243 -12.49 -3.63 8.14
C MET A 243 -13.12 -2.35 7.54
N PRO A 244 -14.11 -1.74 8.23
CA PRO A 244 -14.68 -0.47 7.83
C PRO A 244 -13.61 0.61 7.54
N PRO A 245 -13.59 1.26 6.36
CA PRO A 245 -12.66 2.35 6.07
C PRO A 245 -12.80 3.55 7.01
N GLU A 246 -14.00 3.76 7.53
CA GLU A 246 -14.33 4.83 8.49
C GLU A 246 -14.24 4.35 9.95
N HIS A 247 -13.43 3.31 10.24
CA HIS A 247 -13.29 2.76 11.58
C HIS A 247 -12.88 3.85 12.60
N PRO A 248 -13.41 3.82 13.85
CA PRO A 248 -13.06 4.81 14.87
C PRO A 248 -11.55 4.96 15.14
N TYR A 249 -10.76 3.91 14.93
CA TYR A 249 -9.30 3.97 15.10
C TYR A 249 -8.63 4.97 14.14
N ASN A 250 -9.21 5.21 12.96
CA ASN A 250 -8.72 6.19 11.99
C ASN A 250 -8.93 7.64 12.45
N LYS A 251 -9.67 7.85 13.54
CA LYS A 251 -9.98 9.17 14.11
C LYS A 251 -9.17 9.48 15.36
N VAL A 252 -8.31 8.54 15.79
CA VAL A 252 -7.37 8.79 16.88
C VAL A 252 -6.34 9.82 16.42
N LYS A 253 -5.91 10.68 17.34
CA LYS A 253 -4.96 11.75 17.04
C LYS A 253 -3.68 11.18 16.41
N ASP A 254 -3.24 11.79 15.32
CA ASP A 254 -2.05 11.42 14.54
C ASP A 254 -2.19 10.10 13.74
N ALA A 255 -3.37 9.48 13.69
CA ALA A 255 -3.60 8.28 12.87
C ALA A 255 -3.37 8.50 11.37
N ASP A 256 -3.55 9.74 10.88
CA ASP A 256 -3.26 10.17 9.51
C ASP A 256 -1.77 10.15 9.14
N LYS A 257 -0.88 10.08 10.14
CA LYS A 257 0.58 9.98 9.94
C LYS A 257 1.08 8.54 9.81
N ILE A 258 0.20 7.54 9.95
CA ILE A 258 0.57 6.13 9.82
C ILE A 258 0.74 5.82 8.32
N GLU A 259 1.98 5.60 7.90
CA GLU A 259 2.27 5.11 6.55
C GLU A 259 1.81 3.67 6.39
N VAL A 260 1.13 3.36 5.28
CA VAL A 260 0.76 1.99 4.90
C VAL A 260 2.06 1.24 4.51
N ARG A 261 2.54 0.36 5.38
CA ARG A 261 3.68 -0.54 5.09
C ARG A 261 3.19 -1.99 5.17
N ASN A 262 3.45 -2.79 4.13
CA ASN A 262 3.21 -4.23 4.18
C ASN A 262 4.31 -4.89 5.04
N GLU A 263 3.98 -5.49 6.20
CA GLU A 263 4.97 -6.08 7.12
C GLU A 263 4.96 -7.62 7.22
N LYS A 264 4.73 -8.36 6.13
CA LYS A 264 5.48 -9.63 6.03
C LYS A 264 6.76 -9.33 5.28
N PRO A 265 7.88 -9.04 5.98
CA PRO A 265 9.15 -8.90 5.31
C PRO A 265 9.38 -10.16 4.49
N PHE A 266 9.50 -9.96 3.18
CA PHE A 266 9.97 -10.98 2.27
C PHE A 266 11.40 -11.35 2.69
N ILE A 267 11.56 -12.61 3.10
CA ILE A 267 12.85 -13.19 3.38
C ILE A 267 13.25 -14.02 2.17
N LEU A 268 14.39 -13.67 1.59
CA LEU A 268 15.04 -14.48 0.58
C LEU A 268 15.76 -15.62 1.30
N ASP A 269 15.14 -16.79 1.29
CA ASP A 269 15.64 -18.03 1.84
C ASP A 269 15.50 -19.15 0.80
N LYS A 270 15.80 -20.39 1.21
CA LYS A 270 15.68 -21.53 0.30
C LYS A 270 14.25 -21.70 -0.24
N ALA A 271 13.23 -21.47 0.58
CA ALA A 271 11.84 -21.73 0.19
C ALA A 271 11.31 -20.65 -0.76
N SER A 272 11.60 -19.37 -0.51
CA SER A 272 11.26 -18.30 -1.44
C SER A 272 12.11 -18.37 -2.72
N GLY A 273 13.38 -18.76 -2.61
CA GLY A 273 14.23 -19.06 -3.76
C GLY A 273 13.65 -20.14 -4.67
N GLU A 274 13.20 -21.27 -4.11
CA GLU A 274 12.52 -22.34 -4.87
C GLU A 274 11.23 -21.86 -5.55
N ARG A 275 10.43 -21.02 -4.88
CA ARG A 275 9.21 -20.44 -5.48
C ARG A 275 9.53 -19.48 -6.62
N LEU A 276 10.54 -18.63 -6.47
CA LEU A 276 11.00 -17.72 -7.51
C LEU A 276 11.56 -18.48 -8.71
N ILE A 277 12.35 -19.54 -8.48
CA ILE A 277 12.80 -20.44 -9.57
C ILE A 277 11.58 -21.06 -10.28
N GLY A 278 10.55 -21.48 -9.54
CA GLY A 278 9.28 -21.96 -10.11
C GLY A 278 8.53 -20.91 -10.95
N ARG A 279 8.76 -19.62 -10.71
CA ARG A 279 8.26 -18.48 -11.51
C ARG A 279 9.16 -18.12 -12.71
N GLY A 280 10.22 -18.89 -12.94
CA GLY A 280 11.15 -18.70 -14.06
C GLY A 280 12.34 -17.79 -13.76
N PHE A 281 12.63 -17.49 -12.48
CA PHE A 281 13.84 -16.75 -12.13
C PHE A 281 15.09 -17.63 -12.15
N THR A 282 16.17 -17.07 -12.67
CA THR A 282 17.53 -17.48 -12.31
C THR A 282 18.01 -16.67 -11.11
N ILE A 283 18.46 -17.33 -10.05
CA ILE A 283 18.96 -16.66 -8.84
C ILE A 283 20.44 -16.98 -8.67
N ASP A 284 21.29 -15.96 -8.71
CA ASP A 284 22.72 -16.05 -8.47
C ASP A 284 23.12 -15.12 -7.32
N LEU A 285 22.91 -15.60 -6.10
CA LEU A 285 23.28 -14.91 -4.86
C LEU A 285 24.04 -15.86 -3.95
N ASN A 286 25.14 -15.39 -3.39
CA ASN A 286 25.82 -16.07 -2.29
C ASN A 286 25.18 -15.69 -0.94
N GLU A 287 25.59 -16.39 0.12
CA GLU A 287 25.11 -16.16 1.48
C GLU A 287 25.31 -14.70 1.93
N PRO A 288 26.49 -14.06 1.77
CA PRO A 288 26.65 -12.64 2.09
C PRO A 288 25.68 -11.69 1.37
N ALA A 289 25.42 -11.91 0.08
CA ALA A 289 24.46 -11.08 -0.67
C ALA A 289 23.02 -11.31 -0.20
N THR A 290 22.67 -12.56 0.11
CA THR A 290 21.36 -12.93 0.65
C THR A 290 21.14 -12.30 2.03
N ASP A 291 22.13 -12.35 2.92
CA ASP A 291 22.11 -11.69 4.22
C ASP A 291 22.02 -10.17 4.10
N PHE A 292 22.76 -9.60 3.16
CA PHE A 292 22.69 -8.18 2.86
C PHE A 292 21.27 -7.78 2.41
N PHE A 293 20.65 -8.54 1.52
CA PHE A 293 19.27 -8.33 1.11
C PHE A 293 18.31 -8.39 2.30
N ASN A 294 18.31 -9.52 3.02
CA ASN A 294 17.40 -9.75 4.13
C ASN A 294 17.57 -8.74 5.27
N LYS A 295 18.77 -8.20 5.45
CA LYS A 295 19.02 -7.17 6.46
C LYS A 295 18.49 -5.80 6.04
N ASN A 296 18.63 -5.43 4.77
CA ASN A 296 18.46 -4.04 4.33
C ASN A 296 17.18 -3.81 3.52
N PHE A 297 16.68 -4.84 2.84
CA PHE A 297 15.62 -4.73 1.82
C PHE A 297 14.50 -5.77 2.02
N ALA A 298 14.33 -6.34 3.22
CA ALA A 298 13.32 -7.38 3.45
C ALA A 298 11.87 -6.93 3.18
N GLY A 299 11.57 -5.64 3.07
CA GLY A 299 10.25 -5.20 2.60
C GLY A 299 10.05 -5.30 1.08
N PHE A 300 11.11 -5.55 0.31
CA PHE A 300 11.04 -5.71 -1.14
C PHE A 300 10.61 -7.14 -1.47
N ASN A 301 9.37 -7.34 -1.89
CA ASN A 301 8.83 -8.66 -2.17
C ASN A 301 8.96 -9.00 -3.65
N PHE A 302 9.97 -9.80 -4.01
CA PHE A 302 10.18 -10.22 -5.40
C PHE A 302 9.01 -11.02 -5.97
N GLU A 303 8.33 -11.81 -5.14
CA GLU A 303 7.21 -12.65 -5.58
C GLU A 303 5.98 -11.80 -5.93
N GLU A 304 5.67 -10.79 -5.11
CA GLU A 304 4.56 -9.85 -5.35
C GLU A 304 4.84 -8.94 -6.53
N LEU A 305 6.07 -8.42 -6.62
CA LEU A 305 6.49 -7.64 -7.77
C LEU A 305 6.38 -8.45 -9.07
N ASP A 306 6.79 -9.73 -9.06
CA ASP A 306 6.69 -10.59 -10.24
C ASP A 306 5.24 -10.84 -10.65
N ASP A 307 4.34 -11.08 -9.69
CA ASP A 307 2.91 -11.28 -9.98
C ASP A 307 2.33 -10.02 -10.68
N GLU A 308 2.70 -8.81 -10.21
CA GLU A 308 2.27 -7.54 -10.83
C GLU A 308 2.89 -7.28 -12.21
N ILE A 309 4.19 -7.57 -12.38
CA ILE A 309 4.89 -7.43 -13.65
C ILE A 309 4.39 -8.46 -14.67
N GLN A 310 4.05 -9.68 -14.22
CA GLN A 310 3.47 -10.72 -15.07
C GLN A 310 2.08 -10.33 -15.55
N ALA A 311 1.20 -9.83 -14.67
CA ALA A 311 -0.11 -9.31 -15.07
C ALA A 311 0.02 -8.16 -16.09
N LEU A 312 0.98 -7.26 -15.89
CA LEU A 312 1.29 -6.19 -16.85
C LEU A 312 1.78 -6.75 -18.20
N ALA A 313 2.59 -7.80 -18.18
CA ALA A 313 3.07 -8.47 -19.39
C ALA A 313 1.92 -9.15 -20.15
N ASP A 314 1.04 -9.86 -19.45
CA ASP A 314 -0.10 -10.56 -20.03
C ASP A 314 -1.05 -9.58 -20.74
N ASP A 315 -1.33 -8.43 -20.12
CA ASP A 315 -2.18 -7.36 -20.69
C ASP A 315 -1.61 -6.79 -22.01
N HIS A 316 -0.30 -6.95 -22.24
CA HIS A 316 0.39 -6.42 -23.42
C HIS A 316 0.93 -7.53 -24.33
N GLY A 317 0.54 -8.79 -24.11
CA GLY A 317 1.00 -9.93 -24.89
C GLY A 317 2.52 -10.14 -24.84
N LEU A 318 3.14 -9.79 -23.72
CA LEU A 318 4.57 -9.97 -23.48
C LEU A 318 4.85 -11.34 -22.85
N THR A 319 5.97 -11.93 -23.22
CA THR A 319 6.47 -13.16 -22.60
C THR A 319 7.91 -12.94 -22.17
N PHE A 320 8.20 -13.12 -20.89
CA PHE A 320 9.55 -12.99 -20.36
C PHE A 320 10.42 -14.16 -20.82
N LYS A 321 11.55 -13.83 -21.47
CA LYS A 321 12.61 -14.80 -21.82
C LYS A 321 13.64 -14.92 -20.71
N ASN A 322 13.76 -13.88 -19.89
CA ASN A 322 14.73 -13.82 -18.82
C ASN A 322 14.14 -13.10 -17.60
N LYS A 323 14.31 -13.72 -16.44
CA LYS A 323 14.05 -13.13 -15.12
C LYS A 323 15.25 -13.50 -14.24
N GLU A 324 15.93 -12.52 -13.66
CA GLU A 324 17.11 -12.80 -12.84
C GLU A 324 17.15 -11.98 -11.56
N ILE A 325 17.70 -12.58 -10.51
CA ILE A 325 18.14 -11.90 -9.29
C ILE A 325 19.60 -12.29 -9.07
N THR A 326 20.51 -11.35 -9.31
CA THR A 326 21.95 -11.63 -9.32
C THR A 326 22.71 -10.67 -8.42
N GLN A 327 23.86 -11.10 -7.91
CA GLN A 327 24.77 -10.22 -7.18
C GLN A 327 25.78 -9.59 -8.15
N LEU A 328 25.89 -8.25 -8.11
CA LEU A 328 27.04 -7.55 -8.71
C LEU A 328 28.20 -7.44 -7.71
N SER A 329 27.86 -7.46 -6.42
CA SER A 329 28.78 -7.65 -5.29
C SER A 329 28.01 -8.18 -4.08
N SER A 330 28.68 -8.48 -2.97
CA SER A 330 27.99 -8.88 -1.73
C SER A 330 27.06 -7.82 -1.14
N ARG A 331 27.10 -6.57 -1.64
CA ARG A 331 26.27 -5.45 -1.18
C ARG A 331 25.53 -4.75 -2.32
N HIS A 332 25.37 -5.44 -3.45
CA HIS A 332 24.74 -4.88 -4.64
C HIS A 332 24.05 -6.00 -5.41
N ILE A 333 22.72 -5.92 -5.45
CA ILE A 333 21.86 -6.92 -6.08
C ILE A 333 21.17 -6.30 -7.28
N GLN A 334 21.11 -7.02 -8.38
CA GLN A 334 20.42 -6.62 -9.59
C GLN A 334 19.21 -7.53 -9.83
N LEU A 335 18.08 -6.90 -10.14
CA LEU A 335 16.85 -7.52 -10.58
C LEU A 335 16.66 -7.25 -12.07
N VAL A 336 16.44 -8.30 -12.86
CA VAL A 336 16.35 -8.24 -14.32
C VAL A 336 15.04 -8.84 -14.80
N TYR A 337 14.38 -8.16 -15.74
CA TYR A 337 13.31 -8.71 -16.57
C TYR A 337 13.57 -8.38 -18.03
N GLU A 338 13.50 -9.39 -18.89
CA GLU A 338 13.57 -9.21 -20.34
C GLU A 338 12.47 -10.00 -21.05
N ALA A 339 11.71 -9.33 -21.90
CA ALA A 339 10.71 -9.97 -22.75
C ALA A 339 11.24 -10.34 -24.14
N ASN A 340 10.57 -11.30 -24.77
CA ASN A 340 10.82 -11.72 -26.14
C ASN A 340 10.82 -10.55 -27.13
N GLY A 341 11.64 -10.66 -28.17
CA GLY A 341 11.76 -9.64 -29.21
C GLY A 341 12.33 -8.30 -28.71
N ASN A 342 12.95 -8.27 -27.52
CA ASN A 342 13.43 -7.06 -26.85
C ASN A 342 12.33 -5.99 -26.70
N LYS A 343 11.08 -6.45 -26.54
CA LYS A 343 9.92 -5.55 -26.38
C LYS A 343 9.89 -4.85 -25.02
N PHE A 344 10.50 -5.45 -24.02
CA PHE A 344 10.55 -4.93 -22.66
C PHE A 344 11.87 -5.37 -22.01
N THR A 345 12.54 -4.42 -21.34
CA THR A 345 13.77 -4.66 -20.59
C THR A 345 13.76 -3.77 -19.35
N LEU A 346 13.98 -4.36 -18.17
CA LEU A 346 13.99 -3.67 -16.88
C LEU A 346 15.11 -4.18 -15.99
N TYR A 347 15.98 -3.28 -15.54
CA TYR A 347 17.12 -3.58 -14.67
C TYR A 347 17.03 -2.66 -13.45
N ARG A 348 17.05 -3.24 -12.25
CA ARG A 348 17.00 -2.49 -10.99
C ARG A 348 18.08 -2.97 -10.05
N ASP A 349 18.82 -2.01 -9.52
CA ASP A 349 19.99 -2.27 -8.71
C ASP A 349 19.73 -1.81 -7.28
N LEU A 350 19.75 -2.72 -6.32
CA LEU A 350 19.53 -2.47 -4.90
C LEU A 350 20.87 -2.50 -4.16
N PHE A 351 21.23 -1.37 -3.53
CA PHE A 351 22.49 -1.21 -2.81
C PHE A 351 22.40 -0.10 -1.76
N ILE A 352 23.44 0.03 -0.94
CA ILE A 352 23.58 1.15 -0.01
C ILE A 352 24.60 2.14 -0.57
N LYS A 353 24.20 3.40 -0.70
CA LYS A 353 25.03 4.51 -1.16
C LYS A 353 24.98 5.63 -0.15
N ASP A 354 26.14 6.08 0.34
CA ASP A 354 26.22 7.17 1.33
C ASP A 354 25.31 6.92 2.55
N ASP A 355 25.29 5.67 3.03
CA ASP A 355 24.41 5.15 4.11
C ASP A 355 22.90 5.15 3.81
N LEU A 356 22.49 5.47 2.58
CA LEU A 356 21.10 5.44 2.14
C LEU A 356 20.78 4.16 1.39
N LYS A 357 19.63 3.57 1.71
CA LYS A 357 19.05 2.50 0.89
C LYS A 357 18.67 3.06 -0.48
N THR A 358 19.39 2.63 -1.51
CA THR A 358 19.29 3.18 -2.85
C THR A 358 18.80 2.12 -3.83
N VAL A 359 17.90 2.52 -4.73
CA VAL A 359 17.61 1.78 -5.95
C VAL A 359 18.10 2.58 -7.15
N GLU A 360 18.98 2.01 -7.95
CA GLU A 360 19.32 2.57 -9.26
C GLU A 360 18.38 2.01 -10.33
N HIS A 361 17.76 2.92 -11.06
CA HIS A 361 17.04 2.64 -12.30
C HIS A 361 18.04 2.44 -13.43
N TYR A 362 18.81 1.35 -13.37
CA TYR A 362 19.97 1.09 -14.25
C TYR A 362 19.59 1.07 -15.73
N TYR A 363 18.54 0.32 -16.07
CA TYR A 363 18.06 0.26 -17.44
C TYR A 363 16.53 0.08 -17.47
N PHE A 364 15.89 0.77 -18.41
CA PHE A 364 14.50 0.54 -18.74
C PHE A 364 14.25 0.88 -20.20
N LYS A 365 13.70 -0.08 -20.93
CA LYS A 365 13.34 0.09 -22.34
C LYS A 365 12.06 -0.67 -22.65
N ILE A 366 11.19 -0.02 -23.42
CA ILE A 366 10.04 -0.65 -24.05
C ILE A 366 10.07 -0.35 -25.55
N HIS A 367 9.56 -1.29 -26.34
CA HIS A 367 9.42 -1.10 -27.78
C HIS A 367 8.37 -0.02 -28.10
N GLU A 368 8.48 0.57 -29.29
CA GLU A 368 7.68 1.73 -29.70
C GLU A 368 6.17 1.48 -29.71
N ASP A 369 5.75 0.24 -30.00
CA ASP A 369 4.35 -0.20 -29.96
C ASP A 369 3.73 -0.20 -28.55
N LEU A 370 4.55 -0.22 -27.50
CA LEU A 370 4.12 -0.16 -26.11
C LEU A 370 4.18 1.25 -25.53
N GLN A 371 4.77 2.22 -26.23
CA GLN A 371 4.88 3.58 -25.74
C GLN A 371 3.50 4.26 -25.73
N GLY A 372 3.24 5.09 -24.71
CA GLY A 372 1.96 5.80 -24.58
C GLY A 372 0.78 4.96 -24.05
N THR A 373 0.95 3.65 -23.87
CA THR A 373 -0.08 2.74 -23.33
C THR A 373 -0.32 2.91 -21.82
N GLY A 374 0.57 3.62 -21.12
CA GLY A 374 0.56 3.71 -19.66
C GLY A 374 1.36 2.61 -18.95
N ILE A 375 1.92 1.63 -19.70
CA ILE A 375 2.68 0.50 -19.15
C ILE A 375 3.80 0.93 -18.17
N SER A 376 4.57 1.98 -18.51
CA SER A 376 5.66 2.47 -17.66
C SER A 376 5.17 3.03 -16.31
N LYS A 377 4.01 3.71 -16.30
CA LYS A 377 3.45 4.27 -15.06
C LYS A 377 3.00 3.16 -14.12
N ARG A 378 2.27 2.16 -14.64
CA ARG A 378 1.84 1.00 -13.85
C ARG A 378 3.04 0.25 -13.29
N LEU A 379 4.04 -0.01 -14.13
CA LEU A 379 5.29 -0.64 -13.69
C LEU A 379 6.00 0.14 -12.58
N PHE A 380 6.16 1.45 -12.75
CA PHE A 380 6.83 2.26 -11.73
C PHE A 380 6.02 2.39 -10.45
N ASN A 381 4.69 2.33 -10.51
CA ASN A 381 3.85 2.27 -9.33
C ASN A 381 4.06 0.96 -8.56
N SER A 382 4.08 -0.18 -9.26
CA SER A 382 4.42 -1.50 -8.70
C SER A 382 5.77 -1.51 -8.01
N LEU A 383 6.80 -0.99 -8.68
CA LEU A 383 8.14 -0.85 -8.10
C LEU A 383 8.15 0.08 -6.88
N TYR A 384 7.46 1.22 -6.97
CA TYR A 384 7.43 2.20 -5.89
C TYR A 384 6.77 1.63 -4.63
N THR A 385 5.74 0.81 -4.75
CA THR A 385 5.17 0.07 -3.61
C THR A 385 6.23 -0.79 -2.92
N GLN A 386 7.06 -1.51 -3.68
CA GLN A 386 8.17 -2.29 -3.09
C GLN A 386 9.25 -1.39 -2.49
N TYR A 387 9.50 -0.22 -3.07
CA TYR A 387 10.46 0.74 -2.52
C TYR A 387 9.99 1.27 -1.16
N GLN A 388 8.70 1.60 -1.03
CA GLN A 388 8.09 2.01 0.24
C GLN A 388 8.18 0.91 1.29
N ASN A 389 7.80 -0.33 0.91
CA ASN A 389 7.86 -1.47 1.82
C ASN A 389 9.30 -1.74 2.30
N ALA A 390 10.30 -1.65 1.42
CA ALA A 390 11.71 -1.86 1.75
C ALA A 390 12.37 -0.67 2.48
N GLY A 391 11.68 0.47 2.56
CA GLY A 391 12.19 1.72 3.11
C GLY A 391 13.34 2.29 2.28
N ILE A 392 13.25 2.25 0.96
CA ILE A 392 14.20 2.90 0.05
C ILE A 392 14.16 4.41 0.27
N GLU A 393 15.34 5.03 0.35
CA GLU A 393 15.50 6.45 0.66
C GLU A 393 15.94 7.26 -0.55
N SER A 394 16.53 6.63 -1.57
CA SER A 394 16.94 7.31 -2.79
C SER A 394 16.73 6.46 -4.03
N ILE A 395 16.35 7.12 -5.13
CA ILE A 395 16.31 6.54 -6.46
C ILE A 395 17.34 7.26 -7.32
N SER A 396 18.23 6.54 -8.00
CA SER A 396 19.19 7.14 -8.93
C SER A 396 18.97 6.68 -10.38
N VAL A 397 19.40 7.50 -11.33
CA VAL A 397 19.29 7.19 -12.76
C VAL A 397 20.46 7.78 -13.55
N HIS A 398 20.82 7.13 -14.65
CA HIS A 398 21.61 7.72 -15.72
C HIS A 398 20.70 8.00 -16.93
N ALA A 399 20.39 9.26 -17.16
CA ALA A 399 19.49 9.69 -18.23
C ALA A 399 20.28 9.89 -19.54
N ASN A 400 20.64 8.81 -20.23
CA ASN A 400 21.45 8.84 -21.46
C ASN A 400 20.77 8.23 -22.70
N ILE A 401 19.54 7.74 -22.57
CA ILE A 401 18.78 7.12 -23.66
C ILE A 401 17.85 8.17 -24.29
N ASN A 402 17.78 8.24 -25.62
CA ASN A 402 16.99 9.14 -26.48
C ASN A 402 15.99 10.10 -25.77
N ILE A 403 14.89 9.58 -25.21
CA ILE A 403 13.81 10.38 -24.59
C ILE A 403 13.98 10.50 -23.06
N GLY A 404 14.86 9.71 -22.45
CA GLY A 404 15.13 9.64 -21.01
C GLY A 404 15.54 10.98 -20.41
N GLY A 405 16.36 11.77 -21.10
CA GLY A 405 16.82 13.09 -20.63
C GLY A 405 15.67 14.04 -20.26
N TYR A 406 14.58 14.04 -21.03
CA TYR A 406 13.35 14.80 -20.75
C TYR A 406 12.44 14.07 -19.76
N THR A 407 12.32 12.77 -19.94
CA THR A 407 11.35 11.92 -19.23
C THR A 407 11.66 11.83 -17.74
N TRP A 408 12.91 11.63 -17.36
CA TRP A 408 13.29 11.58 -15.96
C TRP A 408 13.13 12.93 -15.24
N GLY A 409 13.36 14.05 -15.94
CA GLY A 409 13.05 15.38 -15.40
C GLY A 409 11.55 15.56 -15.13
N LYS A 410 10.68 15.09 -16.04
CA LYS A 410 9.22 15.08 -15.80
C LYS A 410 8.84 14.27 -14.56
N TYR A 411 9.59 13.24 -14.21
CA TYR A 411 9.31 12.38 -13.06
C TYR A 411 9.84 12.97 -11.75
N GLY A 412 10.49 14.14 -11.75
CA GLY A 412 10.96 14.80 -10.53
C GLY A 412 12.42 14.53 -10.18
N PHE A 413 13.20 13.88 -11.05
CA PHE A 413 14.62 13.68 -10.81
C PHE A 413 15.38 15.00 -10.86
N SER A 414 16.34 15.18 -9.96
CA SER A 414 17.28 16.30 -9.96
C SER A 414 18.66 15.87 -10.47
N ALA A 415 19.32 16.71 -11.25
CA ALA A 415 20.70 16.47 -11.68
C ALA A 415 21.68 16.80 -10.54
N TYR A 416 22.53 15.85 -10.16
CA TYR A 416 23.42 16.01 -9.01
C TYR A 416 24.89 16.28 -9.39
N LYS A 417 25.28 16.16 -10.66
CA LYS A 417 26.62 16.51 -11.13
C LYS A 417 26.62 17.91 -11.73
N SER A 418 27.53 18.76 -11.26
CA SER A 418 27.66 20.13 -11.77
C SER A 418 28.01 20.18 -13.26
N HIS A 419 28.84 19.26 -13.73
CA HIS A 419 29.24 19.17 -15.14
C HIS A 419 28.04 18.95 -16.08
N ASP A 420 27.06 18.13 -15.67
CA ASP A 420 25.87 17.84 -16.46
C ASP A 420 25.00 19.11 -16.59
N VAL A 421 24.90 19.90 -15.51
CA VAL A 421 24.15 21.17 -15.48
C VAL A 421 24.84 22.24 -16.33
N GLU A 422 26.18 22.30 -16.31
CA GLU A 422 26.97 23.20 -17.15
C GLU A 422 26.81 22.86 -18.64
N THR A 423 26.86 21.57 -18.99
CA THR A 423 26.59 21.09 -20.36
C THR A 423 25.17 21.45 -20.81
N LEU A 424 24.19 21.34 -19.91
CA LEU A 424 22.81 21.75 -20.18
C LEU A 424 22.70 23.25 -20.46
N TYR A 425 23.46 24.07 -19.74
CA TYR A 425 23.52 25.51 -19.97
C TYR A 425 24.12 25.88 -21.33
N GLU A 426 25.23 25.24 -21.70
CA GLU A 426 25.85 25.43 -23.02
C GLU A 426 24.86 25.08 -24.15
N ARG A 427 24.11 23.98 -23.97
CA ARG A 427 23.05 23.58 -24.90
C ARG A 427 21.94 24.62 -24.98
N ALA A 428 21.43 25.11 -23.85
CA ALA A 428 20.41 26.16 -23.82
C ALA A 428 20.89 27.43 -24.55
N SER A 429 22.14 27.85 -24.32
CA SER A 429 22.75 28.98 -25.01
C SER A 429 22.84 28.76 -26.52
N GLY A 430 23.21 27.55 -26.96
CA GLY A 430 23.25 27.18 -28.37
C GLY A 430 21.86 27.21 -29.04
N LEU A 431 20.83 26.68 -28.36
CA LEU A 431 19.45 26.70 -28.84
C LEU A 431 18.84 28.12 -28.83
N PHE A 432 19.29 28.99 -27.93
CA PHE A 432 18.92 30.40 -27.97
C PHE A 432 19.56 31.12 -29.16
N LYS A 433 20.87 30.96 -29.35
CA LYS A 433 21.62 31.59 -30.47
C LYS A 433 21.11 31.18 -31.84
N ASN A 434 20.57 29.97 -31.99
CA ASN A 434 20.02 29.50 -33.26
C ASN A 434 18.51 29.77 -33.43
N GLY A 435 17.87 30.46 -32.48
CA GLY A 435 16.46 30.85 -32.52
C GLY A 435 15.46 29.75 -32.13
N THR A 436 15.92 28.60 -31.62
CA THR A 436 15.03 27.51 -31.15
C THR A 436 14.36 27.85 -29.82
N LEU A 437 15.09 28.52 -28.92
CA LEU A 437 14.57 29.10 -27.68
C LEU A 437 14.30 30.60 -27.88
N THR A 438 13.19 31.08 -27.34
CA THR A 438 12.88 32.51 -27.29
C THR A 438 13.70 33.21 -26.20
N ASP A 439 13.74 34.55 -26.22
CA ASP A 439 14.34 35.34 -25.12
C ASP A 439 13.74 34.94 -23.77
N LYS A 440 12.41 34.81 -23.70
CA LYS A 440 11.69 34.41 -22.48
C LYS A 440 12.07 33.00 -22.01
N ASP A 441 12.22 32.05 -22.93
CA ASP A 441 12.61 30.67 -22.58
C ASP A 441 14.03 30.64 -22.00
N PHE A 442 14.95 31.38 -22.63
CA PHE A 442 16.34 31.45 -22.20
C PHE A 442 16.50 32.22 -20.89
N GLU A 443 15.82 33.35 -20.72
CA GLU A 443 15.78 34.11 -19.45
C GLU A 443 15.25 33.26 -18.30
N HIS A 444 14.19 32.49 -18.51
CA HIS A 444 13.66 31.58 -17.50
C HIS A 444 14.70 30.50 -17.13
N PHE A 445 15.31 29.84 -18.12
CA PHE A 445 16.33 28.82 -17.87
C PHE A 445 17.60 29.39 -17.20
N ASP A 446 18.08 30.56 -17.65
CA ASP A 446 19.23 31.26 -17.07
C ASP A 446 18.98 31.62 -15.60
N GLY A 447 17.75 32.04 -15.27
CA GLY A 447 17.32 32.25 -13.89
C GLY A 447 17.45 30.99 -13.01
N LEU A 448 16.97 29.84 -13.50
CA LEU A 448 17.10 28.55 -12.79
C LEU A 448 18.57 28.16 -12.62
N TYR A 449 19.39 28.31 -13.67
CA TYR A 449 20.82 28.01 -13.62
C TYR A 449 21.56 28.90 -12.62
N ASN A 450 21.29 30.21 -12.63
CA ASN A 450 21.91 31.15 -11.69
C ASN A 450 21.50 30.86 -10.25
N TYR A 451 20.22 30.56 -10.01
CA TYR A 451 19.73 30.12 -8.69
C TYR A 451 20.50 28.89 -8.20
N TYR A 452 20.69 27.88 -9.05
CA TYR A 452 21.50 26.71 -8.73
C TYR A 452 22.97 27.04 -8.44
N LYS A 453 23.62 27.88 -9.26
CA LYS A 453 25.03 28.28 -9.03
C LYS A 453 25.21 29.06 -7.74
N THR A 454 24.21 29.85 -7.32
CA THR A 454 24.24 30.61 -6.07
C THR A 454 23.97 29.74 -4.84
N ASN A 455 22.99 28.85 -4.89
CA ASN A 455 22.52 28.11 -3.70
C ASN A 455 23.18 26.72 -3.54
N GLY A 456 23.76 26.17 -4.61
CA GLY A 456 24.31 24.81 -4.63
C GLY A 456 23.21 23.74 -4.60
N GLY A 457 23.59 22.51 -4.23
CA GLY A 457 22.65 21.37 -4.17
C GLY A 457 22.50 20.63 -5.50
N ASN A 458 21.34 20.03 -5.73
CA ASN A 458 21.00 19.38 -7.01
C ASN A 458 20.17 20.34 -7.87
N PHE A 459 20.34 20.30 -9.18
CA PHE A 459 19.57 21.09 -10.10
C PHE A 459 18.22 20.42 -10.38
N ASN A 460 17.11 21.10 -10.07
CA ASN A 460 15.76 20.56 -10.23
C ASN A 460 15.39 20.49 -11.73
N MET A 461 15.46 19.29 -12.31
CA MET A 461 15.14 19.11 -13.73
C MET A 461 13.63 19.19 -14.00
N HIS A 462 12.80 19.04 -12.97
CA HIS A 462 11.35 19.14 -13.09
C HIS A 462 10.90 20.52 -13.54
N ASP A 463 11.51 21.56 -12.96
CA ASP A 463 11.22 22.97 -13.27
C ASP A 463 11.51 23.31 -14.73
N VAL A 464 12.49 22.64 -15.34
CA VAL A 464 12.78 22.75 -16.77
C VAL A 464 11.84 21.89 -17.59
N ALA A 465 11.66 20.61 -17.22
CA ALA A 465 10.87 19.64 -17.98
C ALA A 465 9.37 20.00 -18.07
N ASN A 466 8.86 20.80 -17.13
CA ASN A 466 7.48 21.29 -17.12
C ASN A 466 7.20 22.55 -17.94
N THR A 467 8.22 23.13 -18.55
CA THR A 467 8.05 24.26 -19.46
C THR A 467 7.73 23.82 -20.89
N ASP A 468 7.22 24.76 -21.70
CA ASP A 468 6.95 24.55 -23.12
C ASP A 468 8.23 24.26 -23.93
N TYR A 469 9.39 24.74 -23.46
CA TYR A 469 10.69 24.52 -24.10
C TYR A 469 11.44 23.30 -23.54
N GLY A 470 11.05 22.78 -22.38
CA GLY A 470 11.77 21.72 -21.67
C GLY A 470 12.03 20.49 -22.52
N LYS A 471 11.05 20.08 -23.34
CA LYS A 471 11.22 18.96 -24.27
C LYS A 471 12.29 19.22 -25.33
N LYS A 472 12.37 20.44 -25.87
CA LYS A 472 13.38 20.81 -26.89
C LYS A 472 14.79 20.80 -26.29
N LEU A 473 14.91 21.27 -25.06
CA LEU A 473 16.19 21.36 -24.36
C LEU A 473 16.69 19.99 -23.89
N LEU A 474 15.82 19.19 -23.26
CA LEU A 474 16.20 17.96 -22.56
C LEU A 474 16.21 16.70 -23.42
N LEU A 475 15.67 16.72 -24.63
CA LEU A 475 15.69 15.54 -25.50
C LEU A 475 17.12 15.29 -26.02
N GLY A 476 17.59 14.04 -25.86
CA GLY A 476 18.95 13.64 -26.21
C GLY A 476 20.05 14.17 -25.29
N THR A 477 19.72 14.65 -24.08
CA THR A 477 20.74 15.00 -23.07
C THR A 477 21.24 13.75 -22.33
N ASP A 478 22.43 13.88 -21.75
CA ASP A 478 23.08 12.89 -20.89
C ASP A 478 23.32 13.53 -19.52
N TRP A 479 22.70 13.00 -18.47
CA TRP A 479 22.90 13.48 -17.11
C TRP A 479 22.59 12.43 -16.05
N TYR A 480 23.20 12.59 -14.87
CA TYR A 480 22.99 11.72 -13.73
C TYR A 480 21.99 12.33 -12.76
N GLY A 481 20.90 11.61 -12.55
CA GLY A 481 19.76 12.05 -11.76
C GLY A 481 19.61 11.31 -10.44
N LYS A 482 18.98 11.97 -9.47
CA LYS A 482 18.45 11.30 -8.28
C LYS A 482 17.13 11.91 -7.81
N ILE A 483 16.36 11.11 -7.09
CA ILE A 483 15.27 11.52 -6.21
C ILE A 483 15.70 11.19 -4.78
N ASP A 484 15.57 12.15 -3.87
CA ASP A 484 15.62 11.90 -2.42
C ASP A 484 14.19 11.66 -1.91
N LEU A 485 13.85 10.44 -1.53
CA LEU A 485 12.50 10.08 -1.08
C LEU A 485 12.19 10.59 0.34
N ARG A 486 13.20 11.12 1.04
CA ARG A 486 13.04 11.79 2.34
C ARG A 486 12.66 13.26 2.17
N ASP A 487 12.89 13.82 0.98
CA ASP A 487 12.46 15.16 0.60
C ASP A 487 10.97 15.10 0.18
N GLU A 488 10.12 15.80 0.94
CA GLU A 488 8.67 15.75 0.75
C GLU A 488 8.24 16.29 -0.62
N GLU A 489 8.91 17.32 -1.14
CA GLU A 489 8.59 17.94 -2.42
C GLU A 489 8.92 16.99 -3.57
N GLN A 490 10.15 16.46 -3.61
CA GLN A 490 10.56 15.50 -4.64
C GLN A 490 9.73 14.21 -4.60
N ARG A 491 9.44 13.69 -3.39
CA ARG A 491 8.56 12.53 -3.22
C ARG A 491 7.16 12.82 -3.76
N THR A 492 6.59 13.98 -3.44
CA THR A 492 5.25 14.36 -3.90
C THR A 492 5.18 14.50 -5.42
N ILE A 493 6.18 15.12 -6.05
CA ILE A 493 6.28 15.22 -7.51
C ILE A 493 6.28 13.83 -8.15
N PHE A 494 7.12 12.93 -7.64
CA PHE A 494 7.23 11.57 -8.16
C PHE A 494 5.92 10.80 -8.00
N GLU A 495 5.27 10.88 -6.83
CA GLU A 495 3.99 10.23 -6.58
C GLU A 495 2.86 10.77 -7.44
N ASN A 496 2.80 12.09 -7.66
CA ASN A 496 1.80 12.70 -8.54
C ASN A 496 1.95 12.19 -9.98
N TYR A 497 3.20 12.08 -10.47
CA TYR A 497 3.48 11.50 -11.76
C TYR A 497 2.96 10.04 -11.87
N LEU A 498 3.23 9.20 -10.85
CA LEU A 498 2.76 7.81 -10.81
C LEU A 498 1.23 7.72 -10.81
N LYS A 499 0.56 8.63 -10.08
CA LYS A 499 -0.91 8.73 -9.98
C LYS A 499 -1.56 9.43 -11.19
N GLY A 500 -0.77 9.93 -12.14
CA GLY A 500 -1.25 10.64 -13.33
C GLY A 500 -1.90 11.99 -13.04
N LYS A 501 -1.49 12.65 -11.95
CA LYS A 501 -1.98 13.97 -11.54
C LYS A 501 -1.15 15.11 -12.11
#